data_AF-A0A453M7J3-F1
#
_entry.id   AF-A0A453M7J3-F1
#
_cell.length_a   1.000
_cell.length_b   1.000
_cell.length_c   1.000
_cell.angle_alpha   90.00
_cell.angle_beta   90.00
_cell.angle_gamma   90.00
#
_symmetry.space_group_name_H-M   'P 1'
#
loop_
_entity.id
_entity.type
_entity.pdbx_description
1 polymer ?
#
loop_
_entity_poly.entity_id
_entity_poly.type
_entity_poly.pdbx_seq_one_letter_code
_entity_poly.pdbx_strand_id
1 'polypeptide(L)'
;MEESGEASIGPFRIGPSTLLGRGAALRVLLLSSLWRLRARARAATSAALWRARGAALPMAASWLHLRNTHGVLLAVVLLGLLLRKLSGARSRLALARRRQLCKSAMRYAGTYEEWVRAAKVLDRMTDQVNESDFYDVELIGSRLDELRRRREEGSLRDVVFCMRGDLVRNLGNMCNPELHKGRLEVFDIIAPLILFLSVLVLQDVFLYQGCGKWLYLE
;
A
#
# COMPACT_ATOMS: atom_id res chain seq x y z
N MET A 1 -55.97 21.08 72.01
CA MET A 1 -54.96 20.03 71.87
C MET A 1 -54.53 20.05 70.42
N GLU A 2 -53.30 20.48 70.19
CA GLU A 2 -52.66 20.62 68.88
C GLU A 2 -52.27 19.24 68.34
N GLU A 3 -52.38 19.00 67.03
CA GLU A 3 -51.42 18.16 66.27
C GLU A 3 -51.44 18.60 64.78
N SER A 4 -50.48 19.45 64.42
CA SER A 4 -50.13 19.75 63.02
C SER A 4 -49.21 18.64 62.51
N GLY A 5 -49.71 17.77 61.64
CA GLY A 5 -48.99 16.64 61.06
C GLY A 5 -48.77 16.78 59.55
N GLU A 6 -48.13 17.87 59.12
CA GLU A 6 -47.85 18.11 57.70
C GLU A 6 -46.60 17.33 57.29
N ALA A 7 -46.80 16.08 56.87
CA ALA A 7 -45.73 15.23 56.33
C ALA A 7 -45.33 15.71 54.93
N SER A 8 -44.33 16.57 54.86
CA SER A 8 -43.63 16.96 53.64
C SER A 8 -43.01 15.71 52.97
N ILE A 9 -43.66 15.19 51.92
CA ILE A 9 -43.05 14.22 51.02
C ILE A 9 -42.00 14.96 50.19
N GLY A 10 -40.74 14.89 50.64
CA GLY A 10 -39.61 15.40 49.87
C GLY A 10 -39.58 14.73 48.48
N PRO A 11 -39.25 15.46 47.40
CA PRO A 11 -39.25 14.89 46.06
C PRO A 11 -38.21 13.76 45.98
N PHE A 12 -38.70 12.53 45.85
CA PHE A 12 -37.89 11.34 45.63
C PHE A 12 -37.06 11.51 44.34
N ARG A 13 -35.75 11.76 44.50
CA ARG A 13 -34.81 11.86 43.38
C ARG A 13 -34.46 10.47 42.85
N ILE A 14 -35.36 9.87 42.08
CA ILE A 14 -35.08 8.64 41.34
C ILE A 14 -34.41 9.04 40.01
N GLY A 15 -33.10 9.28 40.07
CA GLY A 15 -32.29 9.51 38.89
C GLY A 15 -31.00 10.30 39.19
N PRO A 16 -29.89 10.01 38.49
CA PRO A 16 -28.61 10.66 38.74
C PRO A 16 -28.71 12.17 38.49
N SER A 17 -28.35 12.98 39.48
CA SER A 17 -28.44 14.44 39.48
C SER A 17 -27.32 15.12 38.68
N THR A 18 -26.28 14.37 38.28
CA THR A 18 -25.14 14.88 37.53
C THR A 18 -25.40 14.85 36.02
N LEU A 19 -24.96 15.90 35.31
CA LEU A 19 -25.03 15.99 33.84
C LEU A 19 -24.37 14.77 33.16
N LEU A 20 -23.27 14.26 33.75
CA LEU A 20 -22.58 13.04 33.31
C LEU A 20 -23.45 11.79 33.48
N GLY A 21 -24.18 11.64 34.59
CA GLY A 21 -25.07 10.51 34.84
C GLY A 21 -26.29 10.51 33.91
N ARG A 22 -26.84 11.68 33.59
CA ARG A 22 -27.92 11.83 32.59
C ARG A 22 -27.42 11.48 31.18
N GLY A 23 -26.22 11.89 30.82
CA GLY A 23 -25.59 11.53 29.53
C GLY A 23 -25.33 10.03 29.39
N ALA A 24 -24.88 9.37 30.46
CA ALA A 24 -24.68 7.92 30.47
C ALA A 24 -26.01 7.15 30.33
N ALA A 25 -27.05 7.56 31.06
CA ALA A 25 -28.38 6.96 30.98
C ALA A 25 -29.00 7.11 29.57
N LEU A 26 -28.90 8.29 28.97
CA LEU A 26 -29.34 8.52 27.58
C LEU A 26 -28.56 7.66 26.59
N ARG A 27 -27.24 7.54 26.74
CA ARG A 27 -26.41 6.67 25.89
C ARG A 27 -26.85 5.20 25.96
N VAL A 28 -27.12 4.67 27.15
CA VAL A 28 -27.58 3.27 27.33
C VAL A 28 -28.98 3.05 26.73
N LEU A 29 -29.89 4.01 26.87
CA LEU A 29 -31.22 3.95 26.28
C LEU A 29 -31.18 4.07 24.74
N LEU A 30 -30.31 4.93 24.20
CA LEU A 30 -30.09 5.06 22.76
C LEU A 30 -29.42 3.81 22.17
N LEU A 31 -28.43 3.23 22.86
CA LEU A 31 -27.79 1.99 22.43
C LEU A 31 -28.79 0.83 22.42
N SER A 32 -29.60 0.67 23.48
CA SER A 32 -30.58 -0.42 23.56
C SER A 32 -31.73 -0.26 22.55
N SER A 33 -32.17 0.97 22.27
CA SER A 33 -33.16 1.22 21.20
C SER A 33 -32.58 0.98 19.80
N LEU A 34 -31.33 1.39 19.54
CA LEU A 34 -30.64 1.14 18.27
C LEU A 34 -30.38 -0.36 18.03
N TRP A 35 -30.04 -1.12 19.07
CA TRP A 35 -29.90 -2.58 18.98
C TRP A 35 -31.23 -3.25 18.63
N ARG A 36 -32.33 -2.85 19.27
CA ARG A 36 -33.68 -3.35 18.96
C ARG A 36 -34.14 -2.95 17.55
N LEU A 37 -33.85 -1.74 17.10
CA LEU A 37 -34.15 -1.27 15.74
C LEU A 37 -33.36 -2.08 14.70
N ARG A 38 -32.06 -2.32 14.93
CA ARG A 38 -31.23 -3.16 14.06
C ARG A 38 -31.71 -4.61 14.00
N ALA A 39 -32.12 -5.18 15.13
CA ALA A 39 -32.66 -6.54 15.17
C ALA A 39 -33.97 -6.64 14.38
N ARG A 40 -34.90 -5.68 14.55
CA ARG A 40 -36.14 -5.60 13.77
C ARG A 40 -35.90 -5.34 12.29
N ALA A 41 -34.95 -4.48 11.95
CA ALA A 41 -34.57 -4.23 10.57
C ALA A 41 -34.00 -5.49 9.91
N ARG A 42 -33.11 -6.22 10.60
CA ARG A 42 -32.58 -7.50 10.11
C ARG A 42 -33.67 -8.56 9.96
N ALA A 43 -34.60 -8.64 10.90
CA ALA A 43 -35.73 -9.57 10.83
C ALA A 43 -36.70 -9.21 9.69
N ALA A 44 -36.96 -7.93 9.47
CA ALA A 44 -37.81 -7.44 8.39
C ALA A 44 -37.16 -7.66 7.02
N THR A 45 -35.87 -7.36 6.88
CA THR A 45 -35.14 -7.59 5.62
C THR A 45 -34.96 -9.07 5.32
N SER A 46 -34.68 -9.90 6.33
CA SER A 46 -34.61 -11.35 6.14
C SER A 46 -35.99 -11.92 5.79
N ALA A 47 -37.07 -11.49 6.46
CA ALA A 47 -38.42 -11.94 6.13
C ALA A 47 -38.86 -11.48 4.72
N ALA A 48 -38.51 -10.26 4.31
CA ALA A 48 -38.74 -9.78 2.96
C ALA A 48 -37.94 -10.59 1.92
N LEU A 49 -36.67 -10.90 2.21
CA LEU A 49 -35.82 -11.73 1.36
C LEU A 49 -36.37 -13.17 1.26
N TRP A 50 -36.82 -13.76 2.36
CA TRP A 50 -37.43 -15.09 2.38
C TRP A 50 -38.73 -15.15 1.56
N ARG A 51 -39.60 -14.13 1.67
CA ARG A 51 -40.81 -14.03 0.86
C ARG A 51 -40.50 -13.83 -0.62
N ALA A 52 -39.57 -12.94 -0.95
CA ALA A 52 -39.12 -12.70 -2.31
C ALA A 52 -38.49 -13.97 -2.91
N ARG A 53 -37.68 -14.70 -2.14
CA ARG A 53 -37.08 -15.98 -2.53
C ARG A 53 -38.13 -17.07 -2.74
N GLY A 54 -39.16 -17.14 -1.88
CA GLY A 54 -40.27 -18.08 -2.00
C GLY A 54 -41.15 -17.84 -3.25
N ALA A 55 -41.29 -16.59 -3.70
CA ALA A 55 -42.01 -16.25 -4.93
C ALA A 55 -41.12 -16.36 -6.19
N ALA A 56 -39.85 -15.97 -6.09
CA ALA A 56 -38.93 -15.96 -7.23
C ALA A 56 -38.41 -17.37 -7.59
N LEU A 57 -38.20 -18.26 -6.61
CA LEU A 57 -37.74 -19.63 -6.88
C LEU A 57 -38.69 -20.45 -7.77
N PRO A 58 -40.02 -20.50 -7.54
CA PRO A 58 -40.93 -21.24 -8.41
C PRO A 58 -41.07 -20.60 -9.79
N MET A 59 -41.00 -19.27 -9.91
CA MET A 59 -40.98 -18.57 -11.20
C MET A 59 -39.69 -18.83 -11.98
N ALA A 60 -38.54 -18.83 -11.31
CA ALA A 60 -37.26 -19.18 -11.93
C ALA A 60 -37.21 -20.67 -12.30
N ALA A 61 -37.79 -21.56 -11.48
CA ALA A 61 -37.88 -22.99 -11.74
C ALA A 61 -38.80 -23.31 -12.93
N SER A 62 -39.90 -22.57 -13.12
CA SER A 62 -40.75 -22.71 -14.31
C SER A 62 -40.07 -22.20 -15.58
N TRP A 63 -39.24 -21.16 -15.46
CA TRP A 63 -38.42 -20.64 -16.57
C TRP A 63 -37.25 -21.56 -16.96
N LEU A 64 -36.68 -22.27 -15.97
CA LEU A 64 -35.61 -23.28 -16.14
C LEU A 64 -36.13 -24.68 -16.47
N HIS A 65 -37.44 -24.86 -16.64
CA HIS A 65 -37.99 -26.12 -17.12
C HIS A 65 -37.37 -26.44 -18.49
N LEU A 66 -36.81 -27.65 -18.65
CA LEU A 66 -36.02 -28.10 -19.81
C LEU A 66 -36.71 -27.96 -21.19
N ARG A 67 -38.00 -27.58 -21.18
CA ARG A 67 -38.87 -27.36 -22.35
C ARG A 67 -38.70 -25.96 -22.97
N ASN A 68 -38.07 -25.01 -22.28
CA ASN A 68 -37.78 -23.68 -22.81
C ASN A 68 -36.28 -23.53 -23.14
N THR A 69 -35.91 -23.85 -24.37
CA THR A 69 -34.52 -23.83 -24.89
C THR A 69 -33.86 -22.47 -24.72
N HIS A 70 -34.60 -21.37 -24.90
CA HIS A 70 -34.10 -20.01 -24.78
C HIS A 70 -33.70 -19.65 -23.34
N GLY A 71 -34.45 -20.12 -22.34
CA GLY A 71 -34.16 -19.85 -20.93
C GLY A 71 -32.90 -20.56 -20.44
N VAL A 72 -32.72 -21.82 -20.86
CA VAL A 72 -31.50 -22.61 -20.57
C VAL A 72 -30.29 -21.99 -21.26
N LEU A 73 -30.41 -21.57 -22.52
CA LEU A 73 -29.33 -20.88 -23.26
C LEU A 73 -28.89 -19.59 -22.54
N LEU A 74 -29.84 -18.75 -22.11
CA LEU A 74 -29.53 -17.52 -21.38
C LEU A 74 -28.83 -17.81 -20.04
N ALA A 75 -29.27 -18.83 -19.31
CA ALA A 75 -28.64 -19.25 -18.06
C ALA A 75 -27.20 -19.75 -18.27
N VAL A 76 -26.95 -20.55 -19.31
CA VAL A 76 -25.60 -21.03 -19.66
C VAL A 76 -24.68 -19.87 -20.07
N VAL A 77 -25.17 -18.92 -20.86
CA VAL A 77 -24.39 -17.73 -21.25
C VAL A 77 -24.05 -16.87 -20.04
N LEU A 78 -25.02 -16.59 -19.16
CA LEU A 78 -24.79 -15.85 -17.93
C LEU A 78 -23.79 -16.57 -17.01
N LEU A 79 -23.91 -17.89 -16.87
CA LEU A 79 -22.98 -18.72 -16.11
C LEU A 79 -21.56 -18.63 -16.71
N GLY A 80 -21.42 -18.72 -18.03
CA GLY A 80 -20.14 -18.56 -18.73
C GLY A 80 -19.50 -17.19 -18.51
N LEU A 81 -20.29 -16.12 -18.56
CA LEU A 81 -19.82 -14.75 -18.28
C LEU A 81 -19.40 -14.59 -16.82
N LEU A 82 -20.17 -15.14 -15.87
CA LEU A 82 -19.82 -15.18 -14.45
C LEU A 82 -18.51 -15.91 -14.21
N LEU A 83 -18.35 -17.11 -14.76
CA LEU A 83 -17.12 -17.89 -14.66
C LEU A 83 -15.92 -17.14 -15.26
N ARG A 84 -16.10 -16.44 -16.39
CA ARG A 84 -15.06 -15.59 -17.00
C ARG A 84 -14.68 -14.40 -16.12
N LYS A 85 -15.65 -13.77 -15.45
CA LYS A 85 -15.37 -12.68 -14.49
C LYS A 85 -14.64 -13.20 -13.25
N LEU A 86 -15.07 -14.34 -12.72
CA LEU A 86 -14.45 -14.99 -11.56
C LEU A 86 -13.04 -15.51 -11.88
N SER A 87 -12.82 -16.06 -13.07
CA SER A 87 -11.49 -16.50 -13.52
C SER A 87 -10.53 -15.33 -13.68
N GLY A 88 -11.01 -14.21 -14.24
CA GLY A 88 -10.25 -12.95 -14.30
C GLY A 88 -9.95 -12.36 -12.92
N ALA A 89 -10.88 -12.45 -11.98
CA ALA A 89 -10.63 -12.04 -10.59
C ALA A 89 -9.60 -12.96 -9.91
N ARG A 90 -9.72 -14.28 -10.11
CA ARG A 90 -8.80 -15.28 -9.57
C ARG A 90 -7.39 -15.11 -10.14
N SER A 91 -7.25 -14.81 -11.44
CA SER A 91 -5.95 -14.58 -12.06
C SER A 91 -5.28 -13.31 -11.51
N ARG A 92 -6.03 -12.23 -11.31
CA ARG A 92 -5.54 -11.00 -10.65
C ARG A 92 -5.09 -11.26 -9.21
N LEU A 93 -5.88 -12.02 -8.44
CA LEU A 93 -5.51 -12.40 -7.07
C LEU A 93 -4.25 -13.29 -7.05
N ALA A 94 -4.13 -14.22 -8.00
CA ALA A 94 -2.94 -15.07 -8.13
C ALA A 94 -1.70 -14.25 -8.47
N LEU A 95 -1.81 -13.29 -9.39
CA LEU A 95 -0.72 -12.37 -9.74
C LEU A 95 -0.31 -11.50 -8.54
N ALA A 96 -1.28 -10.93 -7.82
CA ALA A 96 -1.01 -10.13 -6.63
C ALA A 96 -0.30 -10.94 -5.53
N ARG A 97 -0.72 -12.20 -5.31
CA ARG A 97 -0.04 -13.12 -4.38
C ARG A 97 1.38 -13.42 -4.81
N ARG A 98 1.60 -13.75 -6.09
CA ARG A 98 2.95 -13.99 -6.64
C ARG A 98 3.84 -12.78 -6.46
N ARG A 99 3.33 -11.59 -6.77
CA ARG A 99 4.04 -10.31 -6.58
C ARG A 99 4.46 -10.11 -5.12
N GLN A 100 3.55 -10.40 -4.18
CA GLN A 100 3.83 -10.28 -2.75
C GLN A 100 4.89 -11.29 -2.30
N LEU A 101 4.84 -12.53 -2.77
CA LEU A 101 5.85 -13.54 -2.47
C LEU A 101 7.24 -13.13 -2.95
N CYS A 102 7.36 -12.58 -4.16
CA CYS A 102 8.63 -12.07 -4.67
C CYS A 102 9.16 -10.91 -3.81
N LYS A 103 8.29 -9.98 -3.40
CA LYS A 103 8.68 -8.89 -2.48
C LYS A 103 9.16 -9.40 -1.12
N SER A 104 8.47 -10.39 -0.55
CA SER A 104 8.91 -11.03 0.69
C SER A 104 10.24 -11.75 0.50
N ALA A 105 10.42 -12.49 -0.60
CA ALA A 105 11.69 -13.17 -0.90
C ALA A 105 12.86 -12.19 -1.04
N MET A 106 12.64 -11.01 -1.64
CA MET A 106 13.65 -9.94 -1.69
C MET A 106 13.96 -9.38 -0.30
N ARG A 107 12.95 -9.15 0.55
CA ARG A 107 13.16 -8.58 1.89
C ARG A 107 13.93 -9.51 2.83
N TYR A 108 13.79 -10.82 2.68
CA TYR A 108 14.42 -11.82 3.53
C TYR A 108 15.56 -12.58 2.83
N ALA A 109 16.06 -12.08 1.68
CA ALA A 109 17.17 -12.70 0.97
C ALA A 109 18.44 -12.65 1.83
N GLY A 110 19.08 -13.80 2.03
CA GLY A 110 20.36 -13.88 2.76
C GLY A 110 21.57 -13.61 1.86
N THR A 111 21.39 -13.72 0.55
CA THR A 111 22.45 -13.52 -0.45
C THR A 111 21.98 -12.65 -1.62
N TYR A 112 22.92 -11.96 -2.26
CA TYR A 112 22.65 -11.14 -3.45
C TYR A 112 22.04 -11.97 -4.60
N GLU A 113 22.53 -13.19 -4.79
CA GLU A 113 22.04 -14.10 -5.85
C GLU A 113 20.58 -14.52 -5.64
N GLU A 114 20.13 -14.67 -4.40
CA GLU A 114 18.72 -14.93 -4.08
C GLU A 114 17.86 -13.70 -4.34
N TRP A 115 18.34 -12.53 -3.92
CA TRP A 115 17.66 -11.27 -4.13
C TRP A 115 17.46 -10.98 -5.62
N VAL A 116 18.52 -11.12 -6.44
CA VAL A 116 18.49 -10.80 -7.86
C VAL A 116 17.57 -11.75 -8.64
N ARG A 117 17.50 -13.02 -8.25
CA ARG A 117 16.57 -13.99 -8.83
C ARG A 117 15.12 -13.60 -8.56
N ALA A 118 14.80 -13.21 -7.32
CA ALA A 118 13.46 -12.78 -6.95
C ALA A 118 13.07 -11.45 -7.64
N ALA A 119 14.01 -10.50 -7.72
CA ALA A 119 13.83 -9.23 -8.44
C ALA A 119 13.50 -9.45 -9.92
N LYS A 120 14.30 -10.26 -10.63
CA LYS A 120 14.06 -10.58 -12.05
C LYS A 120 12.67 -11.20 -12.31
N VAL A 121 12.18 -12.02 -11.38
CA VAL A 121 10.83 -12.60 -11.47
C VAL A 121 9.76 -11.53 -11.27
N LEU A 122 9.97 -10.60 -10.35
CA LEU A 122 9.08 -9.49 -10.07
C LEU A 122 9.00 -8.49 -11.24
N ASP A 123 10.13 -8.19 -11.87
CA ASP A 123 10.23 -7.27 -12.99
C ASP A 123 9.47 -7.80 -14.22
N ARG A 124 9.59 -9.10 -14.52
CA ARG A 124 8.81 -9.75 -15.58
C ARG A 124 7.30 -9.75 -15.36
N MET A 125 6.85 -9.63 -14.11
CA MET A 125 5.42 -9.57 -13.76
C MET A 125 4.86 -8.15 -13.74
N THR A 126 5.73 -7.14 -13.76
CA THR A 126 5.34 -5.73 -13.81
C THR A 126 5.34 -5.31 -15.27
N ASP A 127 4.33 -4.56 -15.71
CA ASP A 127 4.39 -3.93 -17.03
C ASP A 127 5.65 -3.07 -17.07
N GLN A 128 6.62 -3.43 -17.91
CA GLN A 128 7.84 -2.67 -18.07
C GLN A 128 7.46 -1.31 -18.66
N VAL A 129 7.46 -0.28 -17.82
CA VAL A 129 7.54 1.09 -18.30
C VAL A 129 8.92 1.22 -18.94
N ASN A 130 8.99 1.82 -20.13
CA ASN A 130 10.26 2.04 -20.78
C ASN A 130 11.05 3.09 -20.01
N GLU A 131 11.82 2.64 -19.02
CA GLU A 131 12.58 3.52 -18.11
C GLU A 131 13.75 4.21 -18.82
N SER A 132 14.19 3.65 -19.97
CA SER A 132 15.27 4.19 -20.79
C SER A 132 15.00 5.59 -21.34
N ASP A 133 13.75 6.04 -21.34
CA ASP A 133 13.40 7.39 -21.80
C ASP A 133 13.72 8.46 -20.75
N PHE A 134 13.92 8.05 -19.49
CA PHE A 134 14.17 8.97 -18.37
C PHE A 134 15.65 9.13 -18.01
N TYR A 135 16.53 8.24 -18.48
CA TYR A 135 17.95 8.26 -18.20
C TYR A 135 18.79 7.84 -19.41
N ASP A 136 19.99 8.40 -19.53
CA ASP A 136 20.90 8.14 -20.66
C ASP A 136 21.76 6.89 -20.38
N VAL A 137 21.33 5.76 -20.95
CA VAL A 137 22.00 4.45 -20.80
C VAL A 137 23.43 4.49 -21.35
N GLU A 138 23.64 5.16 -22.48
CA GLU A 138 24.94 5.22 -23.15
C GLU A 138 25.94 6.02 -22.33
N LEU A 139 25.51 7.15 -21.78
CA LEU A 139 26.35 7.96 -20.89
C LEU A 139 26.74 7.18 -19.64
N ILE A 140 25.80 6.49 -18.99
CA ILE A 140 26.09 5.69 -17.79
C ILE A 140 27.08 4.55 -18.11
N GLY A 141 26.88 3.85 -19.23
CA GLY A 141 27.78 2.78 -19.67
C GLY A 141 29.20 3.30 -19.90
N SER A 142 29.34 4.40 -20.64
CA SER A 142 30.63 5.05 -20.90
C SER A 142 31.36 5.44 -19.60
N ARG A 143 30.64 6.02 -18.62
CA ARG A 143 31.22 6.38 -17.32
C ARG A 143 31.60 5.18 -16.47
N LEU A 144 30.80 4.10 -16.52
CA LEU A 144 31.11 2.87 -15.80
C LEU A 144 32.39 2.21 -16.35
N ASP A 145 32.58 2.21 -17.66
CA ASP A 145 33.78 1.66 -18.29
C ASP A 145 35.02 2.51 -17.98
N GLU A 146 34.90 3.83 -17.94
CA GLU A 146 35.97 4.72 -17.48
C GLU A 146 36.35 4.41 -16.02
N LEU A 147 35.36 4.25 -15.14
CA LEU A 147 35.56 3.88 -13.74
C LEU A 147 36.26 2.53 -13.58
N ARG A 148 35.91 1.54 -14.43
CA ARG A 148 36.57 0.22 -14.44
C ARG A 148 38.03 0.33 -14.86
N ARG A 149 38.32 1.03 -15.96
CA ARG A 149 39.69 1.27 -16.42
C ARG A 149 40.55 1.93 -15.34
N ARG A 150 40.04 2.97 -14.69
CA ARG A 150 40.75 3.68 -13.60
C ARG A 150 41.00 2.81 -12.37
N ARG A 151 40.08 1.87 -12.09
CA ARG A 151 40.24 0.90 -11.00
C ARG A 151 41.35 -0.12 -11.33
N GLU A 152 41.45 -0.55 -12.59
CA GLU A 152 42.51 -1.45 -13.06
C GLU A 152 43.89 -0.76 -13.04
N GLU A 153 43.94 0.53 -13.33
CA GLU A 153 45.14 1.37 -13.25
C GLU A 153 45.59 1.67 -11.81
N GLY A 154 44.77 1.35 -10.80
CA GLY A 154 45.13 1.42 -9.38
C GLY A 154 45.17 2.82 -8.76
N SER A 155 44.82 3.87 -9.50
CA SER A 155 44.80 5.25 -8.99
C SER A 155 43.50 5.56 -8.26
N LEU A 156 43.50 5.35 -6.94
CA LEU A 156 42.36 5.63 -6.06
C LEU A 156 41.92 7.10 -6.15
N ARG A 157 42.87 8.03 -6.36
CA ARG A 157 42.62 9.46 -6.51
C ARG A 157 41.80 9.77 -7.77
N ASP A 158 42.12 9.12 -8.89
CA ASP A 158 41.43 9.35 -10.16
C ASP A 158 40.03 8.74 -10.17
N VAL A 159 39.87 7.57 -9.55
CA VAL A 159 38.56 6.92 -9.33
C VAL A 159 37.63 7.85 -8.54
N VAL A 160 38.14 8.42 -7.44
CA VAL A 160 37.40 9.35 -6.57
C VAL A 160 37.08 10.67 -7.31
N PHE A 161 38.00 11.18 -8.12
CA PHE A 161 37.78 12.37 -8.94
C PHE A 161 36.69 12.17 -10.00
N CYS A 162 36.71 11.03 -10.72
CA CYS A 162 35.67 10.66 -11.68
C CYS A 162 34.30 10.53 -11.00
N MET A 163 34.23 9.81 -9.87
CA MET A 163 32.99 9.69 -9.09
C MET A 163 32.41 11.05 -8.71
N ARG A 164 33.26 11.98 -8.24
CA ARG A 164 32.81 13.34 -7.90
C ARG A 164 32.23 14.08 -9.10
N GLY A 165 32.90 14.02 -10.25
CA GLY A 165 32.46 14.73 -11.46
C GLY A 165 31.11 14.23 -11.97
N ASP A 166 30.88 12.93 -11.90
CA ASP A 166 29.72 12.28 -12.50
C ASP A 166 28.52 12.21 -11.54
N LEU A 167 28.72 11.81 -10.28
CA LEU A 167 27.63 11.68 -9.28
C LEU A 167 27.05 13.05 -8.89
N VAL A 168 27.90 14.07 -8.72
CA VAL A 168 27.46 15.42 -8.32
C VAL A 168 26.66 16.10 -9.43
N ARG A 169 26.87 15.71 -10.70
CA ARG A 169 26.25 16.34 -11.87
C ARG A 169 25.04 15.60 -12.42
N ASN A 170 24.41 14.72 -11.63
CA ASN A 170 23.27 13.91 -12.06
C ASN A 170 23.64 12.99 -13.24
N LEU A 171 24.55 12.04 -12.98
CA LEU A 171 25.01 11.03 -13.95
C LEU A 171 23.85 10.45 -14.76
N GLY A 172 23.85 10.69 -16.07
CA GLY A 172 22.85 10.12 -16.99
C GLY A 172 21.40 10.47 -16.65
N ASN A 173 21.15 11.56 -15.94
CA ASN A 173 19.82 11.90 -15.44
C ASN A 173 19.20 10.85 -14.48
N MET A 174 20.03 10.04 -13.80
CA MET A 174 19.56 9.01 -12.85
C MET A 174 18.81 9.58 -11.63
N CYS A 175 19.02 10.85 -11.31
CA CYS A 175 18.29 11.56 -10.26
C CYS A 175 16.95 12.15 -10.74
N ASN A 176 16.47 11.80 -11.94
CA ASN A 176 15.19 12.27 -12.46
C ASN A 176 14.04 11.79 -11.54
N PRO A 177 13.22 12.69 -10.98
CA PRO A 177 12.11 12.30 -10.11
C PRO A 177 11.05 11.46 -10.84
N GLU A 178 10.91 11.62 -12.16
CA GLU A 178 10.00 10.82 -13.00
C GLU A 178 10.37 9.33 -13.00
N LEU A 179 11.67 9.02 -12.97
CA LEU A 179 12.18 7.63 -12.91
C LEU A 179 11.77 6.93 -11.61
N HIS A 180 11.59 7.71 -10.54
CA HIS A 180 11.30 7.21 -9.19
C HIS A 180 9.83 7.35 -8.79
N LYS A 181 8.95 7.79 -9.68
CA LYS A 181 7.51 7.91 -9.41
C LYS A 181 6.93 6.56 -8.99
N GLY A 182 6.32 6.51 -7.80
CA GLY A 182 5.75 5.29 -7.22
C GLY A 182 6.76 4.34 -6.56
N ARG A 183 8.06 4.68 -6.55
CA ARG A 183 9.16 3.96 -5.88
C ARG A 183 9.91 4.87 -4.91
N LEU A 184 9.18 5.69 -4.16
CA LEU A 184 9.73 6.69 -3.22
C LEU A 184 10.70 6.08 -2.19
N GLU A 185 10.48 4.83 -1.76
CA GLU A 185 11.40 4.11 -0.85
C GLU A 185 12.83 3.98 -1.41
N VAL A 186 13.00 3.97 -2.74
CA VAL A 186 14.32 3.80 -3.38
C VAL A 186 15.01 5.16 -3.55
N PHE A 187 14.27 6.22 -3.90
CA PHE A 187 14.84 7.56 -4.04
C PHE A 187 15.32 8.14 -2.71
N ASP A 188 14.57 7.90 -1.63
CA ASP A 188 14.92 8.36 -0.27
C ASP A 188 16.20 7.70 0.27
N ILE A 189 16.63 6.58 -0.30
CA ILE A 189 17.89 5.90 0.08
C ILE A 189 19.01 6.27 -0.88
N ILE A 190 18.74 6.25 -2.20
CA ILE A 190 19.75 6.48 -3.23
C ILE A 190 20.23 7.93 -3.24
N ALA A 191 19.32 8.91 -3.13
CA ALA A 191 19.69 10.32 -3.16
C ALA A 191 20.65 10.70 -2.02
N PRO A 192 20.37 10.39 -0.74
CA PRO A 192 21.32 10.68 0.33
C PRO A 192 22.55 9.78 0.29
N LEU A 193 22.50 8.54 -0.23
CA LEU A 193 23.70 7.72 -0.42
C LEU A 193 24.66 8.35 -1.42
N ILE A 194 24.15 8.83 -2.55
CA ILE A 194 24.92 9.56 -3.56
C ILE A 194 25.49 10.86 -2.98
N LEU A 195 24.69 11.60 -2.22
CA LEU A 195 25.10 12.82 -1.53
C LEU A 195 26.18 12.53 -0.47
N PHE A 196 26.02 11.47 0.31
CA PHE A 196 26.96 11.06 1.35
C PHE A 196 28.26 10.52 0.77
N LEU A 197 28.20 9.71 -0.30
CA LEU A 197 29.37 9.27 -1.05
C LEU A 197 30.12 10.45 -1.67
N SER A 198 29.41 11.43 -2.25
CA SER A 198 30.05 12.62 -2.80
C SER A 198 30.65 13.51 -1.73
N VAL A 199 30.03 13.65 -0.55
CA VAL A 199 30.59 14.37 0.62
C VAL A 199 31.80 13.67 1.20
N LEU A 200 31.77 12.34 1.38
CA LEU A 200 32.93 11.57 1.85
C LEU A 200 34.10 11.65 0.88
N VAL A 201 33.82 11.50 -0.42
CA VAL A 201 34.80 11.70 -1.50
C VAL A 201 35.40 13.10 -1.48
N LEU A 202 34.58 14.13 -1.22
CA LEU A 202 35.03 15.52 -1.04
C LEU A 202 35.97 15.65 0.16
N GLN A 203 35.61 15.05 1.30
CA GLN A 203 36.31 15.16 2.56
C GLN A 203 37.66 14.42 2.54
N ASP A 204 37.70 13.21 1.95
CA ASP A 204 38.92 12.43 1.77
C ASP A 204 39.91 13.12 0.82
N VAL A 205 39.43 13.74 -0.27
CA VAL A 205 40.30 14.51 -1.18
C VAL A 205 40.83 15.78 -0.51
N PHE A 206 40.02 16.47 0.31
CA PHE A 206 40.47 17.63 1.09
C PHE A 206 41.55 17.26 2.11
N LEU A 207 41.42 16.10 2.76
CA LEU A 207 42.45 15.55 3.65
C LEU A 207 43.71 15.10 2.89
N TYR A 208 43.57 14.50 1.70
CA TYR A 208 44.68 14.00 0.89
C TYR A 208 45.40 15.04 0.00
N GLN A 209 44.84 16.24 -0.18
CA GLN A 209 45.47 17.36 -0.90
C GLN A 209 46.34 18.25 0.00
N GLY A 210 46.46 17.95 1.31
CA GLY A 210 47.43 18.62 2.16
C GLY A 210 47.15 20.11 2.38
N CYS A 211 45.88 20.50 2.58
CA CYS A 211 45.59 21.79 3.22
C CYS A 211 45.67 21.63 4.75
N GLY A 212 46.90 21.62 5.28
CA GLY A 212 47.13 22.15 6.62
C GLY A 212 46.79 23.65 6.59
N LYS A 213 45.85 24.08 7.46
CA LYS A 213 45.02 25.31 7.39
C LYS A 213 43.82 25.03 6.46
N TRP A 214 42.62 24.76 6.97
CA TRP A 214 41.88 25.51 7.97
C TRP A 214 40.92 24.58 8.71
N LEU A 215 41.29 24.21 9.93
CA LEU A 215 40.31 23.98 11.00
C LEU A 215 40.23 25.33 11.73
N TYR A 216 39.02 25.80 11.99
CA TYR A 216 38.66 27.08 12.62
C TYR A 216 38.70 28.32 11.72
N LEU A 217 37.53 28.68 11.22
CA LEU A 217 36.95 30.02 11.38
C LEU A 217 35.43 29.91 11.18
N GLU A 218 34.74 30.09 12.31
CA GLU A 218 33.31 30.41 12.54
C GLU A 218 32.21 29.45 12.05
#